data_AF-A0A1R1XEF6-F1
#
_entry.id   AF-A0A1R1XEF6-F1
#
_cell.length_a   1.000
_cell.length_b   1.000
_cell.length_c   1.000
_cell.angle_alpha   90.00
_cell.angle_beta   90.00
_cell.angle_gamma   90.00
#
_symmetry.space_group_name_H-M   'P 1'
#
loop_
_entity.id
_entity.type
_entity.pdbx_description
1 polymer ?
#
loop_
_entity_poly.entity_id
_entity_poly.type
_entity_poly.pdbx_seq_one_letter_code
_entity_poly.pdbx_strand_id
1 'polypeptide(L)'
;MSSVSKNITSALFASELGAPSEVVSAHEVDLGELPETQVEIEMLVSSVNPLDILVITGNAPIPLNNKEFKLSASDENHGKSSINSTVLGTEGVGRVTKIGAKAKKATNGDLE
;
A
#
# COMPACT_ATOMS: atom_id res chain seq x y z
N MET A 1 25.10 -15.02 -5.74
CA MET A 1 24.35 -13.78 -5.39
C MET A 1 22.88 -14.11 -5.51
N SER A 2 22.15 -14.11 -4.40
CA SER A 2 20.70 -14.35 -4.40
C SER A 2 20.02 -13.14 -5.06
N SER A 3 19.32 -13.34 -6.17
CA SER A 3 18.45 -12.31 -6.74
C SER A 3 17.26 -12.16 -5.79
N VAL A 4 17.26 -11.14 -4.94
CA VAL A 4 16.07 -10.76 -4.17
C VAL A 4 14.96 -10.51 -5.18
N SER A 5 13.93 -11.37 -5.18
CA SER A 5 12.76 -11.18 -6.04
C SER A 5 12.08 -9.89 -5.61
N LYS A 6 12.05 -8.88 -6.48
CA LYS A 6 11.35 -7.63 -6.19
C LYS A 6 9.85 -7.87 -6.34
N ASN A 7 9.09 -7.68 -5.26
CA ASN A 7 7.63 -7.72 -5.31
C ASN A 7 7.14 -6.29 -5.53
N ILE A 8 7.16 -5.86 -6.79
CA ILE A 8 6.80 -4.49 -7.17
C ILE A 8 5.29 -4.40 -7.33
N THR A 9 4.68 -3.36 -6.75
CA THR A 9 3.26 -3.02 -6.94
C THR A 9 3.09 -1.51 -7.09
N SER A 10 2.00 -1.09 -7.73
CA SER A 10 1.60 0.32 -7.82
C SER A 10 0.58 0.64 -6.73
N ALA A 11 0.75 1.78 -6.06
CA ALA A 11 -0.21 2.29 -5.08
C ALA A 11 -0.32 3.82 -5.13
N LEU A 12 -1.42 4.34 -4.59
CA LEU A 12 -1.65 5.78 -4.43
C LEU A 12 -1.24 6.24 -3.03
N PHE A 13 -0.55 7.36 -2.96
CA PHE A 13 0.01 7.92 -1.74
C PHE A 13 -0.36 9.39 -1.56
N ALA A 14 -0.37 9.85 -0.32
CA ALA A 14 -0.27 11.27 0.03
C ALA A 14 0.67 11.44 1.23
N SER A 15 1.53 12.46 1.21
CA SER A 15 2.40 12.82 2.34
C SER A 15 1.88 14.00 3.15
N GLU A 16 0.94 14.77 2.61
CA GLU A 16 0.35 15.94 3.22
C GLU A 16 -1.14 16.06 2.89
N LEU A 17 -1.84 16.89 3.66
CA LEU A 17 -3.27 17.15 3.46
C LEU A 17 -3.47 18.13 2.31
N GLY A 18 -4.52 17.94 1.51
CA GLY A 18 -4.86 18.87 0.45
C GLY A 18 -5.96 18.38 -0.48
N ALA A 19 -6.18 19.11 -1.58
CA ALA A 19 -7.08 18.63 -2.62
C ALA A 19 -6.50 17.35 -3.26
N PRO A 20 -7.29 16.28 -3.46
CA PRO A 20 -6.76 15.03 -4.00
C PRO A 20 -6.00 15.18 -5.33
N SER A 21 -6.40 16.13 -6.18
CA SER A 21 -5.72 16.43 -7.44
C SER A 21 -4.32 17.02 -7.29
N GLU A 22 -3.97 17.52 -6.11
CA GLU A 22 -2.70 18.21 -5.85
C GLU A 22 -1.74 17.34 -5.04
N VAL A 23 -2.27 16.52 -4.12
CA VAL A 23 -1.45 15.79 -3.13
C VAL A 23 -1.35 14.29 -3.37
N VAL A 24 -2.22 13.71 -4.21
CA VAL A 24 -2.20 12.27 -4.49
C VAL A 24 -1.25 11.96 -5.63
N SER A 25 -0.33 11.03 -5.39
CA SER A 25 0.60 10.52 -6.41
C SER A 25 0.60 8.99 -6.47
N ALA A 26 0.81 8.46 -7.66
CA ALA A 26 1.03 7.04 -7.87
C ALA A 26 2.53 6.73 -7.78
N HIS A 27 2.89 5.68 -7.04
CA HIS A 27 4.26 5.19 -6.97
C HIS A 27 4.29 3.67 -7.06
N GLU A 28 5.31 3.18 -7.74
CA GLU A 28 5.71 1.79 -7.65
C GLU A 28 6.57 1.55 -6.42
N VAL A 29 6.19 0.58 -5.59
CA VAL A 29 6.89 0.23 -4.36
C VAL A 29 7.28 -1.24 -4.35
N ASP A 30 8.44 -1.53 -3.76
CA ASP A 30 8.90 -2.88 -3.48
C ASP A 30 8.38 -3.31 -2.10
N LEU A 31 7.42 -4.25 -2.09
CA LEU A 31 6.83 -4.78 -0.86
C LEU A 31 7.82 -5.60 -0.03
N GLY A 32 8.94 -6.03 -0.63
CA GLY A 32 9.93 -6.88 0.02
C GLY A 32 9.43 -8.32 0.20
N GLU A 33 10.03 -9.01 1.17
CA GLU A 33 9.65 -10.38 1.51
C GLU A 33 8.38 -10.41 2.36
N LEU A 34 7.49 -11.36 2.08
CA LEU A 34 6.25 -11.55 2.84
C LEU A 34 6.58 -11.95 4.29
N PRO A 35 6.16 -11.17 5.30
CA PRO A 35 6.35 -11.57 6.69
C PRO A 35 5.60 -12.86 7.01
N GLU A 36 6.19 -13.73 7.85
CA GLU A 36 5.62 -15.04 8.17
C GLU A 36 4.20 -14.97 8.76
N THR A 37 3.81 -13.85 9.37
CA THR A 37 2.50 -13.66 10.02
C THR A 37 1.47 -12.94 9.14
N GLN A 38 1.79 -12.64 7.88
CA GLN A 38 0.94 -11.85 6.99
C GLN A 38 0.55 -12.64 5.73
N VAL A 39 -0.33 -12.04 4.93
CA VAL A 39 -0.75 -12.55 3.61
C VAL A 39 -0.42 -11.51 2.54
N GLU A 40 -0.05 -11.99 1.35
CA GLU A 40 0.07 -11.16 0.16
C GLU A 40 -1.29 -11.15 -0.55
N ILE A 41 -1.78 -9.95 -0.89
CA ILE A 41 -3.07 -9.74 -1.53
C ILE A 41 -2.86 -8.99 -2.84
N GLU A 42 -3.34 -9.59 -3.93
CA GLU A 42 -3.54 -8.91 -5.19
C GLU A 42 -4.90 -8.20 -5.15
N MET A 43 -4.89 -6.87 -5.07
CA MET A 43 -6.11 -6.07 -5.09
C MET A 43 -6.77 -6.16 -6.48
N LEU A 44 -8.05 -6.56 -6.51
CA LEU A 44 -8.83 -6.67 -7.74
C LEU A 44 -9.61 -5.38 -8.01
N VAL A 45 -10.19 -4.80 -6.95
CA VAL A 45 -10.95 -3.56 -7.02
C VAL A 45 -10.93 -2.84 -5.67
N SER A 46 -10.90 -1.51 -5.71
CA SER A 46 -11.07 -0.63 -4.56
C SER A 46 -12.01 0.50 -4.97
N SER A 47 -12.90 0.89 -4.07
CA SER A 47 -13.81 2.02 -4.25
C SER A 47 -13.11 3.33 -3.92
N VAL A 48 -13.71 4.44 -4.36
CA VAL A 48 -13.36 5.78 -3.88
C VAL A 48 -14.56 6.31 -3.13
N ASN A 49 -14.49 6.31 -1.80
CA ASN A 49 -15.57 6.76 -0.95
C ASN A 49 -15.39 8.22 -0.51
N PRO A 50 -16.48 8.88 -0.08
CA PRO A 50 -16.37 10.20 0.55
C PRO A 50 -15.40 10.22 1.74
N LEU A 51 -15.31 9.14 2.51
CA LEU A 51 -14.38 9.05 3.64
C LEU A 51 -12.92 9.19 3.17
N ASP A 52 -12.52 8.53 2.08
CA ASP A 52 -11.13 8.61 1.59
C ASP A 52 -10.77 10.08 1.25
N ILE A 53 -11.71 10.81 0.65
CA ILE A 53 -11.56 12.25 0.36
C ILE A 53 -11.47 13.06 1.66
N LEU A 54 -12.29 12.77 2.66
CA LEU A 54 -12.25 13.45 3.96
C LEU A 54 -10.92 13.21 4.69
N VAL A 55 -10.33 12.01 4.57
CA VAL A 55 -9.01 11.71 5.13
C VAL A 55 -7.93 12.54 4.44
N ILE A 56 -7.89 12.56 3.10
CA ILE A 56 -6.89 13.30 2.31
C ILE A 56 -6.99 14.81 2.57
N THR A 57 -8.21 15.33 2.72
CA THR A 57 -8.45 16.77 2.95
C THR A 57 -8.34 17.19 4.42
N GLY A 58 -8.13 16.25 5.35
CA GLY A 58 -8.02 16.55 6.78
C GLY A 58 -9.35 16.82 7.50
N ASN A 59 -10.46 16.46 6.87
CA ASN A 59 -11.82 16.66 7.39
C ASN A 59 -12.38 15.43 8.14
N ALA A 60 -11.63 14.32 8.18
CA ALA A 60 -11.90 13.17 9.03
C ALA A 60 -10.90 13.12 10.21
N PRO A 61 -11.29 12.59 11.39
CA PRO A 61 -10.41 12.41 12.54
C PRO A 61 -9.46 11.20 12.37
N ILE A 62 -8.97 10.98 11.15
CA ILE A 62 -8.04 9.90 10.79
C ILE A 62 -6.80 10.58 10.22
N PRO A 63 -5.66 10.53 10.93
CA PRO A 63 -4.44 11.18 10.46
C PRO A 63 -3.81 10.42 9.29
N LEU A 64 -3.07 11.14 8.44
CA LEU A 64 -2.11 10.51 7.54
C LEU A 64 -1.00 9.85 8.38
N ASN A 65 -0.86 8.53 8.27
CA ASN A 65 0.15 7.75 8.96
C ASN A 65 1.36 7.52 8.04
N ASN A 66 2.14 8.59 7.86
CA ASN A 66 3.29 8.55 6.97
C ASN A 66 4.33 7.53 7.44
N LYS A 67 4.72 6.63 6.54
CA LYS A 67 5.76 5.63 6.75
C LYS A 67 6.70 5.62 5.55
N GLU A 68 7.90 5.12 5.76
CA GLU A 68 8.86 4.94 4.69
C GLU A 68 8.46 3.74 3.81
N PHE A 69 8.33 3.98 2.50
CA PHE A 69 8.13 2.97 1.47
C PHE A 69 9.31 2.97 0.52
N LYS A 70 9.86 1.78 0.25
CA LYS A 70 10.94 1.60 -0.72
C LYS A 70 10.37 1.64 -2.12
N LEU A 71 10.86 2.55 -2.95
CA LEU A 71 10.43 2.70 -4.33
C LEU A 71 11.03 1.61 -5.23
N SER A 72 10.36 1.30 -6.33
CA SER A 72 10.96 0.51 -7.40
C SER A 72 12.18 1.24 -7.99
N ALA A 73 13.12 0.50 -8.56
CA ALA A 73 14.22 1.14 -9.26
C ALA A 73 13.71 1.57 -10.64
N SER A 74 13.21 2.79 -10.75
CA SER A 74 12.76 3.41 -12.00
C SER A 74 13.33 4.82 -12.13
N ASP A 75 13.51 5.27 -13.37
CA ASP A 75 14.00 6.63 -13.68
C ASP A 75 12.97 7.71 -13.27
N GLU A 76 11.69 7.34 -13.20
CA GLU A 76 10.58 8.21 -12.79
C GLU A 76 10.67 8.62 -11.31
N ASN A 77 11.40 7.86 -10.50
CA ASN A 77 11.59 8.18 -9.08
C ASN A 77 12.61 9.31 -8.85
N HIS A 78 13.13 9.94 -9.91
CA HIS A 78 14.05 11.09 -9.86
C HIS A 78 15.26 10.86 -8.91
N GLY A 79 15.77 9.63 -8.87
CA GLY A 79 16.89 9.25 -8.00
C GLY A 79 16.53 9.00 -6.53
N LYS A 80 15.24 9.07 -6.15
CA LYS A 80 14.78 8.69 -4.81
C LYS A 80 14.69 7.17 -4.68
N SER A 81 15.16 6.63 -3.56
CA SER A 81 15.03 5.21 -3.20
C SER A 81 13.84 4.91 -2.29
N SER A 82 13.28 5.92 -1.64
CA SER A 82 12.11 5.80 -0.76
C SER A 82 11.26 7.07 -0.74
N ILE A 83 10.01 6.93 -0.27
CA ILE A 83 9.09 8.03 0.06
C ILE A 83 8.60 7.88 1.51
N ASN A 84 8.32 8.99 2.18
CA ASN A 84 7.63 8.99 3.47
C ASN A 84 6.19 9.46 3.27
N SER A 85 5.24 8.54 3.23
CA SER A 85 3.87 8.84 2.79
C SER A 85 2.85 7.87 3.38
N THR A 86 1.56 8.12 3.17
CA THR A 86 0.48 7.23 3.57
C THR A 86 -0.14 6.58 2.34
N VAL A 87 -0.32 5.25 2.33
CA VAL A 87 -1.10 4.54 1.29
C VAL A 87 -2.58 4.90 1.47
N LEU A 88 -3.24 5.25 0.36
CA LEU A 88 -4.63 5.68 0.34
C LEU A 88 -5.59 4.52 -0.01
N GLY A 89 -6.86 4.71 0.34
CA GLY A 89 -7.92 3.70 0.16
C GLY A 89 -8.07 2.84 1.41
N THR A 90 -9.27 2.86 1.98
CA THR A 90 -9.56 2.15 3.24
C THR A 90 -10.28 0.82 3.04
N GLU A 91 -10.78 0.56 1.83
CA GLU A 91 -11.51 -0.66 1.49
C GLU A 91 -11.24 -1.15 0.07
N GLY A 92 -11.52 -2.43 -0.15
CA GLY A 92 -11.41 -3.08 -1.45
C GLY A 92 -11.55 -4.58 -1.33
N VAL A 93 -11.54 -5.25 -2.48
CA VAL A 93 -11.55 -6.71 -2.59
C VAL A 93 -10.31 -7.15 -3.35
N GLY A 94 -9.65 -8.17 -2.82
CA GLY A 94 -8.47 -8.76 -3.42
C GLY A 94 -8.46 -10.28 -3.29
N ARG A 95 -7.52 -10.91 -4.00
CA ARG A 95 -7.23 -12.33 -3.93
C ARG A 95 -5.95 -12.55 -3.13
N VAL A 96 -5.98 -13.48 -2.18
CA VAL A 96 -4.75 -13.93 -1.51
C VAL A 96 -3.88 -14.69 -2.51
N THR A 97 -2.65 -14.24 -2.71
CA THR A 97 -1.68 -14.86 -3.63
C THR A 97 -0.62 -15.67 -2.91
N LYS A 98 -0.30 -15.31 -1.66
CA LYS A 98 0.64 -16.02 -0.78
C LYS A 98 0.23 -15.89 0.68
N ILE A 99 0.52 -16.92 1.47
CA ILE A 99 0.26 -16.97 2.91
C ILE A 99 1.59 -17.18 3.63
N GLY A 100 1.89 -16.33 4.62
CA GLY A 100 3.05 -16.51 5.47
C GLY A 100 2.90 -17.75 6.37
N ALA A 101 4.00 -18.45 6.66
CA ALA A 101 3.98 -19.74 7.36
C ALA A 101 3.33 -19.75 8.76
N LYS A 102 3.15 -18.57 9.38
CA LYS A 102 2.52 -18.37 10.69
C LYS A 102 1.19 -17.62 10.61
N ALA A 103 0.73 -17.22 9.41
CA ALA A 103 -0.62 -16.71 9.20
C ALA A 103 -1.60 -17.88 9.14
N LYS A 104 -2.42 -18.06 10.19
CA LYS A 104 -3.23 -19.28 10.36
C LYS A 104 -4.73 -19.11 10.14
N LYS A 105 -5.29 -17.93 10.43
CA LYS A 105 -6.74 -17.73 10.53
C LYS A 105 -7.17 -16.46 9.80
N ALA A 106 -8.25 -16.56 9.04
CA ALA A 106 -9.10 -15.45 8.63
C ALA A 106 -10.32 -15.38 9.57
N THR A 107 -11.12 -14.31 9.46
CA THR A 107 -12.35 -14.16 10.26
C THR A 107 -13.33 -15.31 10.03
N ASN A 108 -13.35 -15.89 8.83
CA ASN A 108 -14.29 -16.93 8.41
C ASN A 108 -13.69 -18.34 8.33
N GLY A 109 -12.44 -18.56 8.76
CA GLY A 109 -11.85 -19.90 8.68
C GLY A 109 -10.33 -19.94 8.81
N ASP A 110 -9.75 -21.11 8.52
CA ASP A 110 -8.30 -21.26 8.36
C ASP A 110 -7.83 -20.63 7.04
N LEU A 111 -6.58 -20.18 7.04
CA LEU A 111 -5.86 -19.81 5.81
C LEU A 111 -5.18 -21.09 5.30
N GLU A 112 -5.68 -21.62 4.18
CA GLU A 112 -5.20 -22.86 3.53
C GLU A 112 -4.41 -22.56 2.25
#